data_AF-A0A381KJ54-F1
#
_entry.id   AF-A0A381KJ54-F1
#
_cell.length_a   1.000
_cell.length_b   1.000
_cell.length_c   1.000
_cell.angle_alpha   90.00
_cell.angle_beta   90.00
_cell.angle_gamma   90.00
#
_symmetry.space_group_name_H-M   'P 1'
#
loop_
_entity.id
_entity.type
_entity.pdbx_description
1 polymer ?
#
loop_
_entity_poly.entity_id
_entity_poly.type
_entity_poly.pdbx_seq_one_letter_code
_entity_poly.pdbx_strand_id
1 'polypeptide(L)'
;MNKATISAITKKLIDESLVHEIGIGNSTHSGGRKPILLVFNKCAGISLSMDIGYDYIFSSLSYLDGTIINSKKLTDIQVSKDNVIQLIDEIINSYNISKIDTPYKVIGLTLAIHGITCENKVLFTPYYNLNEIDLYSILSKKYDFPIHIENEANLTALAENTFSTVHNSTT
;
A
#
# COMPACT_ATOMS: atom_id res chain seq x y z
N MET A 1 16.16 -17.17 -18.38
CA MET A 1 14.84 -16.91 -19.03
C MET A 1 15.01 -16.82 -20.53
N ASN A 2 14.10 -17.38 -21.32
CA ASN A 2 14.14 -17.28 -22.79
C ASN A 2 13.21 -16.16 -23.30
N LYS A 3 13.36 -15.75 -24.57
CA LYS A 3 12.56 -14.67 -25.17
C LYS A 3 11.05 -14.94 -25.19
N ALA A 4 10.64 -16.20 -25.38
CA ALA A 4 9.22 -16.58 -25.38
C ALA A 4 8.59 -16.43 -23.98
N THR A 5 9.33 -16.78 -22.92
CA THR A 5 8.91 -16.60 -21.52
C THR A 5 8.76 -15.12 -21.16
N ILE A 6 9.70 -14.27 -21.60
CA ILE A 6 9.63 -12.82 -21.37
C ILE A 6 8.37 -12.25 -22.03
N SER A 7 8.14 -12.55 -23.30
CA SER A 7 6.95 -12.06 -24.01
C SER A 7 5.63 -12.55 -23.39
N ALA A 8 5.58 -13.79 -22.90
CA ALA A 8 4.40 -14.32 -22.22
C ALA A 8 4.12 -13.58 -20.89
N ILE A 9 5.15 -13.34 -20.07
CA ILE A 9 5.03 -12.59 -18.81
C ILE A 9 4.62 -11.14 -19.08
N THR A 10 5.28 -10.47 -20.02
CA THR A 10 4.94 -9.09 -20.41
C THR A 10 3.49 -8.97 -20.86
N LYS A 11 3.05 -9.88 -21.74
CA LYS A 11 1.66 -9.88 -22.21
C LYS A 11 0.70 -10.05 -21.05
N LYS A 12 0.98 -10.99 -20.13
CA LYS A 12 0.16 -11.18 -18.92
C LYS A 12 0.05 -9.90 -18.09
N LEU A 13 1.16 -9.20 -17.83
CA LEU A 13 1.15 -7.95 -17.04
C LEU A 13 0.38 -6.81 -17.72
N ILE A 14 0.41 -6.76 -19.05
CA ILE A 14 -0.39 -5.80 -19.84
C ILE A 14 -1.88 -6.17 -19.76
N ASP A 15 -2.21 -7.44 -19.98
CA ASP A 15 -3.58 -7.95 -19.91
C ASP A 15 -4.18 -7.74 -18.50
N GLU A 16 -3.35 -7.81 -17.46
CA GLU A 16 -3.68 -7.52 -16.05
C GLU A 16 -3.66 -6.01 -15.71
N SER A 17 -3.44 -5.11 -16.68
CA SER A 17 -3.35 -3.65 -16.46
C SER A 17 -2.30 -3.22 -15.44
N LEU A 18 -1.29 -4.05 -15.14
CA LEU A 18 -0.19 -3.72 -14.23
C LEU A 18 0.93 -2.96 -14.93
N VAL A 19 0.99 -3.04 -16.26
CA VAL A 19 1.99 -2.39 -17.10
C VAL A 19 1.33 -1.86 -18.37
N HIS A 20 1.75 -0.69 -18.84
CA HIS A 20 1.35 -0.12 -20.12
C HIS A 20 2.49 -0.15 -21.13
N GLU A 21 2.15 -0.37 -22.40
CA GLU A 21 3.07 -0.15 -23.53
C GLU A 21 3.07 1.34 -23.90
N ILE A 22 4.24 1.98 -23.79
CA ILE A 22 4.42 3.41 -24.10
C ILE A 22 5.11 3.64 -25.46
N GLY A 23 5.30 2.58 -26.23
CA GLY A 23 5.80 2.64 -27.60
C GLY A 23 6.93 1.67 -27.88
N ILE A 24 7.66 1.96 -28.97
CA ILE A 24 8.67 1.08 -29.53
C ILE A 24 10.04 1.76 -29.44
N GLY A 25 11.01 1.12 -28.79
CA GLY A 25 12.37 1.63 -28.66
C GLY A 25 13.18 1.56 -29.97
N ASN A 26 14.33 2.21 -29.97
CA ASN A 26 15.21 2.28 -31.15
C ASN A 26 15.78 0.89 -31.51
N SER A 27 15.81 0.58 -32.81
CA SER A 27 16.45 -0.64 -33.30
C SER A 27 17.97 -0.59 -33.07
N THR A 28 18.59 -1.72 -32.74
CA THR A 28 20.05 -1.86 -32.83
C THR A 28 20.50 -1.92 -34.30
N HIS A 29 21.76 -1.55 -34.57
CA HIS A 29 22.39 -1.60 -35.90
C HIS A 29 22.35 -2.98 -36.58
N SER A 30 22.11 -4.06 -35.82
CA SER A 30 22.18 -5.45 -36.28
C SER A 30 20.89 -6.01 -36.88
N GLY A 31 19.78 -5.24 -36.85
CA GLY A 31 18.47 -5.72 -37.27
C GLY A 31 17.83 -6.68 -36.25
N GLY A 32 16.59 -6.41 -35.86
CA GLY A 32 15.82 -7.22 -34.91
C GLY A 32 14.44 -6.63 -34.66
N ARG A 33 13.53 -7.41 -34.05
CA ARG A 33 12.23 -6.90 -33.61
C ARG A 33 12.46 -5.79 -32.59
N LYS A 34 11.88 -4.62 -32.84
CA LYS A 34 12.07 -3.45 -31.99
C LYS A 34 11.57 -3.73 -30.56
N PRO A 35 12.29 -3.27 -29.51
CA PRO A 35 11.90 -3.50 -28.13
C PRO A 35 10.62 -2.71 -27.80
N ILE A 36 9.73 -3.33 -27.04
CA ILE A 36 8.52 -2.67 -26.52
C ILE A 36 8.91 -1.96 -25.23
N LEU A 37 8.62 -0.66 -25.14
CA LEU A 37 8.81 0.12 -23.93
C LEU A 37 7.59 -0.05 -23.03
N LEU A 38 7.86 -0.41 -21.78
CA LEU A 38 6.87 -0.73 -20.78
C LEU A 38 7.00 0.25 -19.60
N VAL A 39 5.88 0.71 -19.07
CA VAL A 39 5.84 1.50 -17.83
C VAL A 39 4.90 0.84 -16.83
N PHE A 40 5.28 0.86 -15.56
CA PHE A 40 4.41 0.38 -14.49
C PHE A 40 3.14 1.22 -14.40
N ASN A 41 1.98 0.56 -14.35
CA ASN A 41 0.71 1.25 -14.12
C ASN A 41 0.52 1.50 -12.62
N LYS A 42 1.09 2.59 -12.12
CA LYS A 42 0.90 2.99 -10.72
C LYS A 42 -0.57 3.16 -10.32
N CYS A 43 -1.43 3.54 -11.28
CA CYS A 43 -2.86 3.73 -11.06
C CYS A 43 -3.67 2.43 -11.17
N ALA A 44 -3.04 1.26 -11.25
CA ALA A 44 -3.75 -0.01 -11.35
C ALA A 44 -4.60 -0.30 -10.09
N GLY A 45 -4.18 0.18 -8.93
CA GLY A 45 -4.93 0.09 -7.69
C GLY A 45 -4.53 1.19 -6.71
N ILE A 46 -5.21 1.22 -5.57
CA ILE A 46 -4.93 2.14 -4.47
C ILE A 46 -4.74 1.40 -3.16
N SER A 47 -3.85 1.89 -2.32
CA SER A 47 -3.59 1.34 -0.98
C SER A 47 -3.98 2.34 0.10
N LEU A 48 -4.49 1.82 1.21
CA LEU A 48 -4.75 2.58 2.42
C LEU A 48 -3.67 2.26 3.45
N SER A 49 -3.20 3.26 4.18
CA SER A 49 -2.28 3.08 5.29
C SER A 49 -2.71 3.96 6.46
N MET A 50 -2.63 3.45 7.67
CA MET A 50 -2.92 4.20 8.90
C MET A 50 -1.86 3.91 9.95
N ASP A 51 -1.30 4.97 10.50
CA ASP A 51 -0.42 4.96 11.64
C ASP A 51 -1.20 5.38 12.90
N ILE A 52 -1.32 4.43 13.82
CA ILE A 52 -2.19 4.50 14.98
C ILE A 52 -1.34 4.69 16.24
N GLY A 53 -1.26 5.95 16.65
CA GLY A 53 -0.77 6.35 17.95
C GLY A 53 -1.86 6.28 19.02
N TYR A 54 -1.48 6.57 20.27
CA TYR A 54 -2.42 6.64 21.38
C TYR A 54 -3.25 7.94 21.35
N ASP A 55 -2.67 9.00 20.79
CA ASP A 55 -3.21 10.36 20.74
C ASP A 55 -3.41 10.91 19.32
N TYR A 56 -3.12 10.09 18.30
CA TYR A 56 -3.28 10.47 16.90
C TYR A 56 -3.58 9.27 16.00
N ILE A 57 -4.14 9.57 14.82
CA ILE A 57 -4.11 8.67 13.67
C ILE A 57 -3.64 9.47 12.46
N PHE A 58 -2.54 9.05 11.85
CA PHE A 58 -2.15 9.53 10.52
C PHE A 58 -2.59 8.51 9.48
N SER A 59 -3.13 8.96 8.37
CA SER A 59 -3.65 8.07 7.33
C SER A 59 -3.31 8.61 5.95
N SER A 60 -3.09 7.69 5.02
CA SER A 60 -2.84 8.01 3.62
C SER A 60 -3.57 7.05 2.70
N LEU A 61 -3.91 7.60 1.54
CA LEU A 61 -4.42 6.89 0.38
C LEU A 61 -3.42 7.14 -0.75
N SER A 62 -2.90 6.08 -1.37
CA SER A 62 -1.85 6.19 -2.38
C SER A 62 -2.06 5.25 -3.57
N TYR A 63 -1.39 5.55 -4.68
CA TYR A 63 -1.21 4.63 -5.80
C TYR A 63 -0.16 3.55 -5.48
N LEU A 64 -0.03 2.55 -6.36
CA LEU A 64 0.85 1.39 -6.14
C LEU A 64 2.34 1.73 -6.05
N ASP A 65 2.76 2.88 -6.56
CA ASP A 65 4.13 3.38 -6.47
C ASP A 65 4.38 4.25 -5.22
N GLY A 66 3.38 4.37 -4.33
CA GLY A 66 3.45 5.22 -3.14
C GLY A 66 3.08 6.68 -3.37
N THR A 67 2.73 7.10 -4.60
CA THR A 67 2.23 8.46 -4.85
C THR A 67 0.98 8.72 -4.00
N ILE A 68 1.05 9.66 -3.06
CA ILE A 68 -0.08 10.02 -2.18
C ILE A 68 -1.16 10.73 -2.99
N ILE A 69 -2.38 10.20 -2.92
CA ILE A 69 -3.61 10.80 -3.47
C ILE A 69 -4.22 11.74 -2.44
N ASN A 70 -4.30 11.28 -1.19
CA ASN A 70 -4.84 12.05 -0.07
C ASN A 70 -4.24 11.56 1.25
N SER A 71 -4.18 12.42 2.26
CA SER A 71 -3.72 12.07 3.61
C SER A 71 -4.50 12.86 4.65
N LYS A 72 -4.70 12.27 5.83
CA LYS A 72 -5.41 12.92 6.93
C LYS A 72 -4.70 12.62 8.24
N LYS A 73 -4.63 13.63 9.10
CA LYS A 73 -4.12 13.49 10.47
C LYS A 73 -5.23 13.88 11.43
N LEU A 74 -5.60 12.96 12.32
CA LEU A 74 -6.39 13.22 13.51
C LEU A 74 -5.42 13.36 14.67
N THR A 75 -5.49 14.45 15.43
CA THR A 75 -4.70 14.70 16.64
C THR A 75 -5.62 15.01 17.81
N ASP A 76 -5.06 15.05 19.02
CA ASP A 76 -5.78 15.41 20.24
C ASP A 76 -6.99 14.49 20.51
N ILE A 77 -6.87 13.24 20.06
CA ILE A 77 -7.84 12.16 20.33
C ILE A 77 -7.27 11.22 21.39
N GLN A 78 -8.07 10.29 21.90
CA GLN A 78 -7.58 9.18 22.70
C GLN A 78 -8.04 7.89 22.05
N VAL A 79 -7.13 7.19 21.38
CA VAL A 79 -7.44 5.92 20.72
C VAL A 79 -7.57 4.83 21.78
N SER A 80 -8.64 4.05 21.68
CA SER A 80 -8.89 2.90 22.54
C SER A 80 -9.59 1.79 21.76
N LYS A 81 -9.67 0.61 22.36
CA LYS A 81 -10.43 -0.53 21.81
C LYS A 81 -11.89 -0.18 21.49
N ASP A 82 -12.47 0.79 22.21
CA ASP A 82 -13.89 1.11 22.12
C ASP A 82 -14.21 2.06 20.94
N ASN A 83 -13.22 2.82 20.44
CA ASN A 83 -13.44 3.82 19.39
C ASN A 83 -12.63 3.60 18.10
N VAL A 84 -11.56 2.80 18.14
CA VAL A 84 -10.63 2.64 17.01
C VAL A 84 -11.30 2.21 15.71
N ILE A 85 -12.29 1.31 15.78
CA ILE A 85 -13.01 0.84 14.59
C ILE A 85 -13.81 1.98 13.97
N GLN A 86 -14.52 2.76 14.80
CA GLN A 86 -15.27 3.93 14.34
C GLN A 86 -14.34 4.97 13.70
N LEU A 87 -13.20 5.25 14.33
CA LEU A 87 -12.21 6.21 13.81
C LEU A 87 -11.67 5.76 12.44
N ILE A 88 -11.35 4.47 12.29
CA ILE A 88 -10.92 3.89 11.00
C ILE A 88 -12.02 4.06 9.95
N ASP A 89 -13.28 3.77 10.28
CA ASP A 89 -14.41 3.91 9.35
C ASP A 89 -14.61 5.36 8.90
N GLU A 90 -14.56 6.31 9.83
CA GLU A 90 -14.72 7.74 9.53
C GLU A 90 -13.62 8.23 8.58
N ILE A 91 -12.38 7.77 8.77
CA ILE A 91 -11.26 8.08 7.89
C ILE A 91 -11.51 7.48 6.50
N ILE A 92 -11.79 6.17 6.39
CA ILE A 92 -12.02 5.48 5.12
C ILE A 92 -13.17 6.12 4.35
N ASN A 93 -14.28 6.40 5.01
CA ASN A 93 -15.45 7.05 4.40
C ASN A 93 -15.10 8.46 3.91
N SER A 94 -14.26 9.21 4.64
CA SER A 94 -13.86 10.56 4.24
C SER A 94 -13.04 10.61 2.94
N TYR A 95 -12.37 9.53 2.56
CA TYR A 95 -11.62 9.47 1.30
C TYR A 95 -12.48 9.35 0.06
N ASN A 96 -13.79 9.08 0.16
CA ASN A 96 -14.69 8.95 -1.00
C ASN A 96 -14.14 8.00 -2.07
N ILE A 97 -13.59 6.85 -1.64
CA ILE A 97 -12.84 5.91 -2.47
C ILE A 97 -13.60 5.45 -3.73
N SER A 98 -14.93 5.38 -3.65
CA SER A 98 -15.79 5.02 -4.79
C SER A 98 -15.68 5.96 -6.00
N LYS A 99 -15.14 7.18 -5.83
CA LYS A 99 -14.91 8.15 -6.91
C LYS A 99 -13.59 7.94 -7.64
N ILE A 100 -12.72 7.06 -7.16
CA ILE A 100 -11.39 6.84 -7.72
C ILE A 100 -11.47 5.63 -8.65
N ASP A 101 -11.27 5.87 -9.94
CA ASP A 101 -11.35 4.81 -10.94
C ASP A 101 -10.00 4.14 -11.17
N THR A 102 -9.84 2.95 -10.57
CA THR A 102 -8.70 2.07 -10.78
C THR A 102 -9.18 0.64 -11.10
N PRO A 103 -8.43 -0.13 -11.91
CA PRO A 103 -8.74 -1.54 -12.22
C PRO A 103 -8.95 -2.44 -11.00
N TYR A 104 -8.09 -2.33 -10.00
CA TYR A 104 -8.07 -3.19 -8.81
C TYR A 104 -8.74 -2.58 -7.58
N LYS A 105 -9.23 -1.33 -7.65
CA LYS A 105 -9.81 -0.60 -6.51
C LYS A 105 -8.84 -0.61 -5.31
N VAL A 106 -9.32 -0.89 -4.11
CA VAL A 106 -8.49 -0.96 -2.90
C VAL A 106 -7.77 -2.30 -2.84
N ILE A 107 -6.44 -2.27 -2.88
CA ILE A 107 -5.61 -3.47 -2.83
C ILE A 107 -5.30 -3.92 -1.39
N GLY A 108 -5.53 -3.07 -0.40
CA GLY A 108 -5.41 -3.41 1.01
C GLY A 108 -5.36 -2.18 1.92
N LEU A 109 -5.50 -2.45 3.22
CA LEU A 109 -5.30 -1.51 4.32
C LEU A 109 -4.20 -2.04 5.25
N THR A 110 -3.17 -1.23 5.47
CA THR A 110 -2.12 -1.51 6.44
C THR A 110 -2.28 -0.60 7.67
N LEU A 111 -2.28 -1.21 8.86
CA LEU A 111 -2.28 -0.53 10.14
C LEU A 111 -0.89 -0.64 10.77
N ALA A 112 -0.21 0.49 10.92
CA ALA A 112 0.97 0.62 11.76
C ALA A 112 0.51 0.85 13.21
N ILE A 113 0.94 -0.04 14.11
CA ILE A 113 0.59 0.01 15.52
C ILE A 113 1.85 0.34 16.31
N HIS A 114 1.78 1.39 17.13
CA HIS A 114 2.79 1.66 18.15
C HIS A 114 2.66 0.62 19.29
N GLY A 115 3.28 -0.53 19.11
CA GLY A 115 3.20 -1.65 20.02
C GLY A 115 3.87 -2.91 19.46
N ILE A 116 3.73 -4.03 20.14
CA ILE A 116 4.20 -5.33 19.65
C ILE A 116 3.06 -5.98 18.87
N THR A 117 3.36 -6.39 17.63
CA THR A 117 2.42 -7.14 16.79
C THR A 117 3.04 -8.46 16.34
N CYS A 118 2.19 -9.43 16.00
CA CYS A 118 2.59 -10.71 15.42
C CYS A 118 1.43 -11.30 14.63
N GLU A 119 1.64 -11.71 13.38
CA GLU A 119 0.62 -12.37 12.55
C GLU A 119 -0.72 -11.62 12.52
N ASN A 120 -0.68 -10.32 12.25
CA ASN A 120 -1.82 -9.39 12.27
C ASN A 120 -2.53 -9.22 13.64
N LYS A 121 -1.94 -9.66 14.75
CA LYS A 121 -2.48 -9.46 16.09
C LYS A 121 -1.67 -8.41 16.83
N VAL A 122 -2.37 -7.55 17.58
CA VAL A 122 -1.75 -6.64 18.54
C VAL A 122 -1.55 -7.41 19.84
N LEU A 123 -0.30 -7.63 20.22
CA LEU A 123 0.05 -8.35 21.45
C LEU A 123 0.19 -7.42 22.64
N PHE A 124 0.69 -6.19 22.40
CA PHE A 124 0.93 -5.21 23.44
C PHE A 124 0.94 -3.80 22.86
N THR A 125 0.38 -2.83 23.59
CA THR A 125 0.46 -1.40 23.29
C THR A 125 0.78 -0.64 24.58
N PRO A 126 1.72 0.33 24.58
CA PRO A 126 2.24 0.92 25.81
C PRO A 126 1.28 1.91 26.50
N TYR A 127 0.46 2.63 25.73
CA TYR A 127 -0.32 3.77 26.24
C TYR A 127 -1.84 3.63 26.03
N TYR A 128 -2.28 2.52 25.46
CA TYR A 128 -3.67 2.26 25.09
C TYR A 128 -3.91 0.75 25.01
N ASN A 129 -5.16 0.33 24.77
CA ASN A 129 -5.62 -1.05 24.96
C ASN A 129 -6.03 -1.76 23.67
N LEU A 130 -5.33 -1.53 22.54
CA LEU A 130 -5.66 -2.22 21.28
C LEU A 130 -5.32 -3.71 21.30
N ASN A 131 -4.48 -4.17 22.24
CA ASN A 131 -4.27 -5.58 22.51
C ASN A 131 -5.50 -6.30 23.11
N GLU A 132 -6.52 -5.55 23.55
CA GLU A 132 -7.78 -6.11 24.10
C GLU A 132 -8.88 -6.26 23.03
N ILE A 133 -8.59 -5.99 21.76
CA ILE A 133 -9.54 -6.11 20.64
C ILE A 133 -8.90 -6.83 19.46
N ASP A 134 -9.66 -7.73 18.84
CA ASP A 134 -9.25 -8.41 17.60
C ASP A 134 -9.54 -7.52 16.39
N LEU A 135 -8.69 -6.52 16.19
CA LEU A 135 -8.78 -5.57 15.06
C LEU A 135 -8.83 -6.30 13.72
N TYR A 136 -7.95 -7.28 13.51
CA TYR A 136 -7.84 -7.98 12.25
C TYR A 136 -9.13 -8.71 11.89
N SER A 137 -9.69 -9.49 12.82
CA SER A 137 -10.93 -10.23 12.56
C SER A 137 -12.12 -9.30 12.33
N ILE A 138 -12.22 -8.19 13.06
CA ILE A 138 -13.32 -7.22 12.91
C ILE A 138 -13.23 -6.52 11.56
N LEU A 139 -12.06 -6.00 11.20
CA LEU A 139 -11.84 -5.27 9.96
C LEU A 139 -11.94 -6.19 8.73
N SER A 140 -11.39 -7.41 8.81
CA SER A 140 -11.46 -8.38 7.70
C SER A 140 -12.87 -8.90 7.43
N LYS A 141 -13.78 -8.86 8.42
CA LYS A 141 -15.21 -9.16 8.21
C LYS A 141 -15.96 -7.97 7.61
N LYS A 142 -15.47 -6.76 7.86
CA LYS A 142 -16.13 -5.51 7.47
C LYS A 142 -15.76 -5.06 6.07
N TYR A 143 -14.49 -5.23 5.71
CA TYR A 143 -13.93 -4.80 4.44
C TYR A 143 -13.63 -6.01 3.56
N ASP A 144 -13.80 -5.84 2.24
CA ASP A 144 -13.60 -6.87 1.22
C ASP A 144 -12.16 -6.91 0.66
N PHE A 145 -11.29 -6.06 1.18
CA PHE A 145 -9.88 -5.99 0.82
C PHE A 145 -8.96 -6.50 1.94
N PRO A 146 -7.72 -6.93 1.62
CA PRO A 146 -6.76 -7.41 2.60
C PRO A 146 -6.45 -6.40 3.70
N ILE A 147 -6.37 -6.89 4.94
CA ILE A 147 -5.95 -6.12 6.12
C ILE A 147 -4.59 -6.61 6.57
N HIS A 148 -3.66 -5.70 6.82
CA HIS A 148 -2.36 -5.98 7.41
C HIS A 148 -2.18 -5.16 8.68
N ILE A 149 -1.70 -5.78 9.74
CA ILE A 149 -1.37 -5.11 11.00
C ILE A 149 0.06 -5.44 11.34
N GLU A 150 0.88 -4.40 11.51
CA GLU A 150 2.30 -4.54 11.78
C GLU A 150 2.78 -3.44 12.73
N ASN A 151 3.90 -3.68 13.39
CA ASN A 151 4.56 -2.69 14.23
C ASN A 151 5.03 -1.50 13.39
N GLU A 152 4.84 -0.29 13.91
CA GLU A 152 5.26 0.96 13.27
C GLU A 152 6.74 0.94 12.83
N ALA A 153 7.66 0.56 13.72
CA ALA A 153 9.09 0.56 13.42
C ALA A 153 9.48 -0.44 12.33
N ASN A 154 8.84 -1.62 12.28
CA ASN A 154 9.01 -2.58 11.18
C ASN A 154 8.57 -1.99 9.84
N LEU A 155 7.42 -1.30 9.82
CA LEU A 155 6.92 -0.63 8.62
C LEU A 155 7.80 0.55 8.22
N THR A 156 8.33 1.32 9.17
CA THR A 156 9.31 2.38 8.89
C THR A 156 10.57 1.80 8.23
N ALA A 157 11.11 0.70 8.76
CA ALA A 157 12.27 0.03 8.16
C ALA A 157 11.97 -0.50 6.76
N LEU A 158 10.78 -1.06 6.53
CA LEU A 158 10.33 -1.49 5.21
C LEU A 158 10.20 -0.31 4.23
N ALA A 159 9.62 0.80 4.68
CA ALA A 159 9.47 2.01 3.89
C ALA A 159 10.83 2.58 3.50
N GLU A 160 11.78 2.69 4.43
CA GLU A 160 13.15 3.09 4.14
C GLU A 160 13.80 2.15 3.12
N ASN A 161 13.73 0.83 3.31
CA ASN A 161 14.30 -0.10 2.35
C ASN A 161 13.65 -0.01 0.95
N THR A 162 12.38 0.38 0.86
CA THR A 162 11.62 0.44 -0.40
C THR A 162 11.80 1.77 -1.13
N PHE A 163 11.79 2.89 -0.39
CA PHE A 163 11.76 4.24 -0.93
C PHE A 163 13.07 5.01 -0.78
N SER A 164 13.99 4.56 0.09
CA SER A 164 15.28 5.22 0.19
C SER A 164 16.09 4.93 -1.06
N THR A 165 16.28 5.99 -1.84
CA THR A 165 17.16 5.97 -2.99
C THR A 165 18.59 5.82 -2.48
N VAL A 166 19.09 4.58 -2.42
CA VAL A 166 20.55 4.37 -2.45
C VAL A 166 21.00 4.73 -3.87
N HIS A 167 21.14 6.03 -4.10
CA HIS A 167 21.89 6.58 -5.21
C HIS A 167 23.36 6.29 -4.92
N ASN A 168 23.80 5.08 -5.22
CA ASN A 168 25.23 4.80 -5.41
C ASN A 168 25.66 5.43 -6.74
N SER A 169 25.68 6.76 -6.78
CA SER A 169 26.51 7.51 -7.70
C SER A 169 27.95 7.37 -7.20
N THR A 170 28.56 6.22 -7.48
CA THR A 170 30.01 6.05 -7.31
C THR A 170 30.67 6.46 -8.62
N THR A 171 31.34 7.61 -8.55
CA THR A 171 32.50 8.08 -9.34
C THR A 171 32.58 7.75 -10.82
#